data_AF-A0A6I1G0E8-F1
#
_entry.id   AF-A0A6I1G0E8-F1
#
_cell.length_a   1.000
_cell.length_b   1.000
_cell.length_c   1.000
_cell.angle_alpha   90.00
_cell.angle_beta   90.00
_cell.angle_gamma   90.00
#
_symmetry.space_group_name_H-M   'P 1'
#
loop_
_entity.id
_entity.type
_entity.pdbx_description
1 polymer ?
#
loop_
_entity_poly.entity_id
_entity_poly.type
_entity_poly.pdbx_seq_one_letter_code
_entity_poly.pdbx_strand_id
1 'polypeptide(L)' 'MRKVNRTKDLMIYLDSVNYPMTEEKINDLIFRKKIPHSRPMSSIVIFDLDHIDWWINEQRKKT' A
#
# COMPACT_ATOMS: atom_id res chain seq x y z
N MET A 1 -11.29 6.61 -6.92
CA MET A 1 -11.54 6.87 -5.48
C MET A 1 -11.87 5.57 -4.74
N ARG A 2 -10.91 4.64 -4.70
CA ARG A 2 -11.01 3.46 -3.83
C ARG A 2 -9.98 3.64 -2.71
N LYS A 3 -10.41 3.59 -1.45
CA LYS A 3 -9.53 3.84 -0.30
C LYS A 3 -9.66 2.73 0.73
N VAL A 4 -8.53 2.37 1.34
CA VAL A 4 -8.48 1.45 2.48
C VAL A 4 -7.71 2.09 3.63
N ASN A 5 -8.17 1.87 4.86
CA ASN A 5 -7.69 2.59 6.04
C ASN A 5 -6.90 1.69 7.02
N ARG A 6 -6.60 0.45 6.61
CA ARG A 6 -5.86 -0.52 7.42
C ARG A 6 -4.86 -1.28 6.55
N THR A 7 -3.72 -1.62 7.14
CA THR A 7 -2.71 -2.47 6.49
C THR A 7 -3.29 -3.82 6.07
N LYS A 8 -4.16 -4.43 6.89
CA LYS A 8 -4.82 -5.71 6.54
C LYS A 8 -5.71 -5.60 5.31
N ASP A 9 -6.48 -4.51 5.17
CA ASP A 9 -7.33 -4.28 4.00
C ASP A 9 -6.46 -4.08 2.74
N LEU A 10 -5.32 -3.41 2.89
CA LEU A 10 -4.33 -3.29 1.81
C LEU A 10 -3.73 -4.65 1.45
N MET A 11 -3.42 -5.51 2.42
CA MET A 11 -2.90 -6.86 2.13
C MET A 11 -3.88 -7.68 1.29
N ILE A 12 -5.17 -7.66 1.65
CA ILE A 12 -6.23 -8.35 0.88
C ILE A 12 -6.28 -7.79 -0.54
N TYR A 13 -6.21 -6.47 -0.69
CA TYR A 13 -6.18 -5.84 -2.01
C TYR A 13 -4.97 -6.29 -2.83
N LEU A 14 -3.78 -6.20 -2.24
CA LEU A 14 -2.51 -6.57 -2.86
C LEU A 14 -2.50 -8.02 -3.32
N ASP A 15 -3.06 -8.94 -2.53
CA ASP A 15 -3.25 -10.34 -2.91
C ASP A 15 -4.19 -10.47 -4.13
N SER A 16 -5.32 -9.75 -4.13
CA SER A 16 -6.30 -9.78 -5.23
C SER A 16 -5.77 -9.30 -6.58
N VAL A 17 -4.72 -8.46 -6.59
CA VAL A 17 -4.07 -7.95 -7.81
C VAL A 17 -2.75 -8.66 -8.14
N ASN A 18 -2.53 -9.84 -7.54
CA ASN A 18 -1.34 -10.68 -7.71
C ASN A 18 -0.04 -9.92 -7.36
N TYR A 19 -0.05 -9.24 -6.22
CA TYR A 19 1.11 -8.59 -5.62
C TYR A 19 1.15 -8.85 -4.10
N PRO A 20 1.13 -10.11 -3.64
CA PRO A 20 1.01 -10.43 -2.22
C PRO A 20 2.17 -9.84 -1.40
N MET A 21 1.85 -9.29 -0.23
CA MET A 21 2.83 -8.66 0.66
C MET A 21 2.49 -8.91 2.13
N THR A 22 3.52 -9.18 2.95
CA THR A 22 3.36 -9.35 4.39
C THR A 22 3.11 -8.01 5.09
N GLU A 23 2.43 -8.05 6.24
CA GLU A 23 2.18 -6.87 7.06
C GLU A 23 3.48 -6.17 7.45
N GLU A 24 4.50 -6.94 7.84
CA GLU A 24 5.84 -6.43 8.18
C GLU A 24 6.47 -5.65 7.02
N LYS A 25 6.34 -6.18 5.79
CA LYS A 25 6.90 -5.52 4.61
C LYS A 25 6.16 -4.23 4.27
N ILE A 26 4.84 -4.21 4.40
CA ILE A 26 4.05 -2.99 4.22
C ILE A 26 4.45 -1.95 5.28
N ASN A 27 4.58 -2.36 6.54
CA ASN A 27 5.01 -1.47 7.63
C ASN A 27 6.41 -0.89 7.39
N ASP A 28 7.37 -1.70 6.91
CA ASP A 28 8.70 -1.23 6.51
C ASP A 28 8.61 -0.21 5.36
N LEU A 29 7.76 -0.45 4.35
CA LEU A 29 7.57 0.49 3.24
C LEU A 29 6.91 1.80 3.68
N ILE A 30 5.96 1.75 4.61
CA ILE A 30 5.35 2.94 5.21
C ILE A 30 6.42 3.72 5.98
N PHE A 31 7.19 3.05 6.83
CA PHE A 31 8.27 3.66 7.62
C PHE A 31 9.31 4.34 6.73
N ARG A 32 9.72 3.67 5.65
CA ARG A 32 10.66 4.21 4.65
C ARG A 32 10.03 5.21 3.67
N LYS A 33 8.73 5.48 3.77
CA LYS A 33 7.96 6.32 2.83
C LYS A 33 8.09 5.87 1.36
N LYS A 34 8.18 4.56 1.14
CA LYS A 34 8.36 3.95 -0.19
C LYS A 34 7.05 3.49 -0.85
N ILE A 35 5.97 3.37 -0.08
CA ILE A 35 4.63 3.05 -0.59
C ILE A 35 3.72 4.29 -0.48
N PRO A 36 2.87 4.60 -1.47
CA PRO A 36 1.92 5.70 -1.40
C PRO A 36 0.97 5.52 -0.22
N HIS A 37 0.95 6.48 0.70
CA HIS A 37 0.04 6.46 1.84
C HIS A 37 -0.18 7.90 2.33
N SER A 38 -1.28 8.10 3.05
CA SER A 38 -1.62 9.36 3.71
C SER A 38 -1.80 9.12 5.21
N ARG A 39 -1.26 10.03 6.02
CA ARG A 39 -1.46 10.05 7.48
C ARG A 39 -2.14 11.34 7.89
N PRO A 40 -3.48 11.42 7.79
CA PRO A 40 -4.20 12.62 8.23
C PRO A 40 -4.13 12.81 9.76
N MET A 41 -3.90 11.73 10.50
CA MET A 41 -3.70 11.74 11.95
C MET A 41 -2.62 10.71 12.32
N SER A 42 -1.96 10.88 13.47
CA SER A 42 -0.82 10.03 13.89
C SER A 42 -1.13 8.53 13.93
N SER A 43 -2.40 8.16 14.17
CA SER A 43 -2.88 6.78 14.27
C SER A 43 -3.57 6.23 13.02
N ILE A 44 -3.82 7.06 11.99
CA ILE A 44 -4.61 6.65 10.82
C ILE A 44 -3.70 6.63 9.59
N VAL A 45 -3.69 5.50 8.87
CA VAL A 45 -3.03 5.37 7.57
C VAL A 45 -4.09 5.07 6.53
N ILE A 46 -4.12 5.87 5.48
CA ILE A 46 -5.03 5.73 4.34
C ILE A 46 -4.22 5.41 3.10
N PHE A 47 -4.66 4.42 2.35
CA PHE A 47 -4.11 4.06 1.04
C PHE A 47 -5.15 4.36 -0.02
N ASP A 48 -4.78 5.18 -0.99
CA ASP A 48 -5.57 5.38 -2.20
C ASP A 48 -5.17 4.30 -3.21
N LEU A 49 -6.09 3.39 -3.54
CA LEU A 49 -5.78 2.24 -4.37
C LEU A 49 -5.41 2.64 -5.79
N ASP A 50 -5.86 3.79 -6.28
CA ASP A 50 -5.47 4.27 -7.61
C ASP A 50 -3.96 4.64 -7.62
N HIS A 51 -3.45 5.19 -6.51
CA HIS A 51 -2.01 5.41 -6.34
C HIS A 51 -1.23 4.11 -6.06
N ILE A 52 -1.83 3.16 -5.35
CA ILE A 52 -1.23 1.83 -5.13
C ILE A 52 -1.06 1.10 -6.46
N ASP A 53 -2.08 1.11 -7.33
CA ASP A 53 -2.02 0.47 -8.65
C ASP A 53 -0.89 1.03 -9.51
N TRP A 54 -0.78 2.36 -9.56
CA TRP A 54 0.34 3.01 -10.21
C TRP A 54 1.68 2.58 -9.60
N TRP A 55 1.79 2.56 -8.27
CA TRP A 55 3.03 2.19 -7.59
C TRP A 55 3.44 0.73 -7.83
N ILE A 56 2.48 -0.20 -7.85
CA ILE A 56 2.71 -1.61 -8.21
C ILE A 56 3.29 -1.71 -9.62
N ASN A 57 2.69 -1.00 -10.58
CA ASN A 57 3.18 -0.98 -11.96
C ASN A 57 4.61 -0.44 -12.03
N GLU A 58 4.94 0.60 -11.26
CA GLU A 58 6.32 1.10 -11.18
C GLU A 58 7.28 0.11 -10.51
N GLN A 59 6.84 -0.67 -9.51
CA GLN A 59 7.71 -1.71 -8.91
C GLN A 59 7.98 -2.84 -9.91
N ARG A 60 6.96 -3.26 -10.66
CA ARG A 60 7.10 -4.32 -11.69
C ARG A 60 8.10 -3.94 -12.78
N LYS A 61 8.19 -2.66 -13.16
CA LYS A 61 9.18 -2.18 -14.15
C LYS A 61 10.63 -2.18 -13.65
N LYS A 62 10.84 -2.21 -12.34
CA LYS A 62 12.17 -2.24 -11.71
C LYS A 62 12.69 -3.66 -11.48
N THR A 63 11.86 -4.66 -11.81
CA THR A 63 12.17 -6.08 -11.70
C THR A 63 12.55 -6.60 -13.06
#